data_AF-A0A0J9RZB5-F1
#
_entry.id   AF-A0A0J9RZB5-F1
#
_cell.length_a   1.000
_cell.length_b   1.000
_cell.length_c   1.000
_cell.angle_alpha   90.00
_cell.angle_beta   90.00
_cell.angle_gamma   90.00
#
_symmetry.space_group_name_H-M   'P 1'
#
loop_
_entity.id
_entity.type
_entity.pdbx_description
1 polymer ?
#
loop_
_entity_poly.entity_id
_entity_poly.type
_entity_poly.pdbx_seq_one_letter_code
_entity_poly.pdbx_strand_id
1 'polypeptide(L)'
;MQKAKRTVETEYAVVGTWEDTNITLSVLEAYIPRFFRNAKVAYYLGKDRLSRVNRNNVTRIVSDETRLILRKNLTNEIEFYEFCKQRLYLQYAALSHGKRFGEDDYLLVPEQQNDYNEDY
;
A
#
# COMPACT_ATOMS: atom_id res chain seq x y z
N MET A 1 -14.71 -13.94 -6.20
CA MET A 1 -13.47 -13.21 -6.51
C MET A 1 -13.55 -12.38 -7.79
N GLN A 2 -13.80 -12.98 -8.96
CA GLN A 2 -13.67 -12.30 -10.27
C GLN A 2 -14.49 -11.01 -10.45
N LYS A 3 -15.73 -10.97 -9.93
CA LYS A 3 -16.56 -9.76 -9.99
C LYS A 3 -15.91 -8.57 -9.28
N ALA A 4 -15.32 -8.80 -8.10
CA ALA A 4 -14.66 -7.74 -7.34
C ALA A 4 -13.43 -7.20 -8.06
N LYS A 5 -12.60 -8.08 -8.62
CA LYS A 5 -11.43 -7.70 -9.42
C LYS A 5 -11.83 -6.84 -10.62
N ARG A 6 -12.84 -7.29 -11.37
CA ARG A 6 -13.37 -6.53 -12.52
C ARG A 6 -13.89 -5.15 -12.11
N THR A 7 -14.64 -5.06 -11.01
CA THR A 7 -15.15 -3.77 -10.51
C THR A 7 -14.00 -2.83 -10.12
N VAL A 8 -12.95 -3.34 -9.46
CA VAL A 8 -11.75 -2.54 -9.16
C VAL A 8 -11.08 -2.00 -10.42
N GLU A 9 -11.03 -2.79 -11.48
CA GLU A 9 -10.43 -2.36 -12.74
C GLU A 9 -11.27 -1.33 -13.50
N THR A 10 -12.59 -1.52 -13.54
CA THR A 10 -13.48 -0.70 -14.39
C THR A 10 -14.02 0.53 -13.69
N GLU A 11 -14.38 0.43 -12.40
CA GLU A 11 -15.11 1.49 -11.69
C GLU A 11 -14.21 2.37 -10.82
N TYR A 12 -13.04 1.87 -10.40
CA TYR A 12 -12.16 2.60 -9.48
C TYR A 12 -10.92 3.14 -10.21
N ALA A 13 -10.78 4.47 -10.26
CA ALA A 13 -9.59 5.10 -10.85
C ALA A 13 -8.29 4.66 -10.16
N VAL A 14 -8.26 4.72 -8.83
CA VAL A 14 -7.11 4.32 -7.99
C VAL A 14 -7.62 3.57 -6.77
N VAL A 15 -6.93 2.48 -6.42
CA VAL A 15 -7.15 1.75 -5.16
C VAL A 15 -5.82 1.70 -4.42
N GLY A 16 -5.80 2.31 -3.24
CA GLY A 16 -4.60 2.45 -2.41
C GLY A 16 -4.46 1.38 -1.33
N THR A 17 -3.28 1.31 -0.74
CA THR A 17 -2.96 0.48 0.43
C THR A 17 -2.54 1.36 1.61
N TRP A 18 -2.76 0.90 2.84
CA TRP A 18 -2.35 1.64 4.05
C TRP A 18 -0.86 1.47 4.32
N GLU A 19 -0.28 0.33 3.96
CA GLU A 19 1.13 0.02 4.15
C GLU A 19 2.01 0.94 3.31
N ASP A 20 1.61 1.20 2.07
CA ASP A 20 2.36 2.00 1.10
C ASP A 20 1.70 3.37 0.85
N THR A 21 1.48 4.12 1.93
CA THR A 21 0.81 5.44 1.87
C THR A 21 1.53 6.41 0.91
N ASN A 22 2.86 6.35 0.82
CA ASN A 22 3.66 7.19 -0.09
C ASN A 22 3.28 6.98 -1.57
N ILE A 23 3.15 5.71 -1.97
CA ILE A 23 2.85 5.30 -3.33
C ILE A 23 1.40 5.63 -3.64
N THR A 24 0.50 5.27 -2.73
CA THR A 24 -0.93 5.57 -2.83
C THR A 24 -1.17 7.06 -3.07
N LEU A 25 -0.57 7.93 -2.25
CA LEU A 25 -0.71 9.37 -2.42
C LEU A 25 -0.14 9.82 -3.77
N SER A 26 1.06 9.38 -4.15
CA SER A 26 1.69 9.74 -5.43
C SER A 26 0.82 9.37 -6.65
N VAL A 27 0.20 8.19 -6.64
CA VAL A 27 -0.72 7.77 -7.71
C VAL A 27 -2.01 8.62 -7.70
N LEU A 28 -2.57 8.92 -6.53
CA LEU A 28 -3.75 9.78 -6.41
C LEU A 28 -3.48 11.21 -6.91
N GLU A 29 -2.31 11.80 -6.60
CA GLU A 29 -1.96 13.14 -7.07
C GLU A 29 -1.90 13.20 -8.61
N ALA A 30 -1.40 12.13 -9.24
CA ALA A 30 -1.24 12.07 -10.69
C ALA A 30 -2.56 11.81 -11.43
N TYR A 31 -3.37 10.87 -10.95
CA TYR A 31 -4.63 10.50 -11.61
C TYR A 31 -5.77 11.49 -11.33
N ILE A 32 -5.81 12.12 -10.16
CA ILE A 32 -6.88 13.04 -9.75
C ILE A 32 -6.30 14.36 -9.20
N PRO A 33 -5.55 15.12 -10.02
CA PRO A 33 -4.81 16.31 -9.56
C PRO A 33 -5.71 17.45 -9.10
N ARG A 34 -6.98 17.50 -9.53
CA ARG A 34 -7.91 18.56 -9.11
C ARG A 34 -8.15 18.55 -7.60
N PHE A 35 -8.13 17.37 -6.98
CA PHE A 35 -8.41 17.19 -5.55
C PHE A 35 -7.16 16.85 -4.75
N PHE A 36 -6.24 16.08 -5.32
CA PHE A 36 -5.09 15.53 -4.59
C PHE A 36 -3.76 16.23 -4.88
N ARG A 37 -3.76 17.42 -5.51
CA ARG A 37 -2.51 18.17 -5.71
C ARG A 37 -1.85 18.47 -4.37
N ASN A 38 -0.57 18.11 -4.24
CA ASN A 38 0.25 18.27 -3.03
C ASN A 38 -0.28 17.52 -1.79
N ALA A 39 -1.17 16.53 -1.95
CA ALA A 39 -1.65 15.68 -0.87
C ALA A 39 -0.51 14.93 -0.16
N LYS A 40 0.50 14.46 -0.89
CA LYS A 40 1.68 13.80 -0.34
C LYS A 40 2.44 14.74 0.61
N VAL A 41 2.70 15.96 0.16
CA VAL A 41 3.38 16.98 0.96
C VAL A 41 2.56 17.32 2.21
N ALA A 42 1.26 17.55 2.05
CA ALA A 42 0.36 17.86 3.16
C ALA A 42 0.29 16.73 4.19
N TYR A 43 0.28 15.47 3.74
CA TYR A 43 0.29 14.31 4.62
C TYR A 43 1.55 14.24 5.49
N TYR A 44 2.73 14.39 4.88
CA TYR A 44 3.99 14.30 5.63
C TYR A 44 4.20 15.51 6.55
N LEU A 45 3.79 16.71 6.15
CA LEU A 45 3.81 17.90 7.01
C LEU A 45 2.87 17.74 8.22
N GLY A 46 1.71 17.11 8.01
CA GLY A 46 0.71 16.85 9.06
C GLY A 46 0.89 15.54 9.81
N LYS A 47 1.95 14.76 9.53
CA LYS A 47 2.08 13.37 9.99
C LYS A 47 1.99 13.25 11.50
N ASP A 48 2.62 14.14 12.26
CA ASP A 48 2.59 14.08 13.72
C ASP A 48 1.18 14.25 14.28
N ARG A 49 0.41 15.19 13.73
CA ARG A 49 -0.99 15.40 14.11
C ARG A 49 -1.86 14.22 13.68
N LEU A 50 -1.71 13.75 12.44
CA LEU A 50 -2.50 12.65 11.88
C LEU A 50 -2.20 11.32 12.56
N SER A 51 -0.96 11.10 12.98
CA SER A 51 -0.54 9.87 13.67
C SER A 51 -1.26 9.66 15.00
N ARG A 52 -1.84 10.71 15.60
CA ARG A 52 -2.59 10.65 16.86
C ARG A 52 -4.06 10.26 16.66
N VAL A 53 -4.54 10.26 15.42
CA VAL A 53 -5.91 9.89 15.07
C VAL A 53 -5.98 8.37 14.80
N ASN A 54 -7.09 7.74 15.17
CA ASN A 54 -7.34 6.31 14.93
C ASN A 54 -6.26 5.35 15.47
N ARG A 55 -5.57 5.72 16.56
CA ARG A 55 -4.65 4.81 17.23
C ARG A 55 -5.42 3.68 17.90
N ASN A 56 -5.08 2.45 17.53
CA ASN A 56 -5.48 1.30 18.32
C ASN A 56 -4.47 1.13 19.47
N ASN A 57 -4.90 1.42 20.69
CA ASN A 57 -4.04 1.35 21.89
C ASN A 57 -3.76 -0.10 22.33
N VAL A 58 -4.48 -1.08 21.78
CA VAL A 58 -4.34 -2.50 22.10
C VAL A 58 -4.20 -3.29 20.81
N THR A 59 -2.99 -3.35 20.29
CA THR A 59 -2.61 -4.36 19.29
C THR A 59 -2.14 -5.61 20.02
N ARG A 60 -3.01 -6.63 20.11
CA ARG A 60 -2.58 -7.95 20.55
C ARG A 60 -1.78 -8.58 19.41
N ILE A 61 -0.55 -8.97 19.70
CA ILE A 61 0.27 -9.75 18.77
C ILE A 61 -0.43 -11.10 18.63
N VAL A 62 -0.76 -11.47 17.39
CA VAL A 62 -1.45 -12.72 17.06
C VAL A 62 -0.39 -13.82 16.95
N SER A 63 -0.64 -15.00 17.52
CA SER A 63 0.29 -16.13 17.40
C SER A 63 0.44 -16.58 15.94
N ASP A 64 1.61 -17.11 15.58
CA ASP A 64 1.87 -17.57 14.21
C ASP A 64 0.96 -18.71 13.78
N GLU A 65 0.58 -19.59 14.70
CA GLU A 65 -0.42 -20.65 14.44
C GLU A 65 -1.77 -20.06 14.02
N THR A 66 -2.24 -19.04 14.76
CA THR A 66 -3.49 -18.35 14.42
C THR A 66 -3.36 -17.66 13.06
N ARG A 67 -2.20 -17.05 12.77
CA ARG A 67 -1.94 -16.41 11.47
C ARG A 67 -1.95 -17.42 10.32
N LEU A 68 -1.43 -18.62 10.54
CA LEU A 68 -1.44 -19.71 9.56
C LEU A 68 -2.87 -20.18 9.26
N ILE A 69 -3.69 -20.36 10.31
CA ILE A 69 -5.10 -20.72 10.17
C ILE A 69 -5.86 -19.63 9.39
N LEU A 70 -5.66 -18.36 9.74
CA LEU A 70 -6.27 -17.23 9.04
C LEU A 70 -5.85 -17.18 7.57
N ARG A 71 -4.56 -17.38 7.25
CA ARG A 71 -4.07 -17.44 5.86
C ARG A 71 -4.74 -18.55 5.04
N LYS A 72 -5.00 -19.70 5.65
CA LYS A 72 -5.69 -20.82 4.99
C LYS A 72 -7.17 -20.55 4.76
N ASN A 73 -7.82 -19.77 5.64
CA ASN A 73 -9.24 -19.48 5.56
C ASN A 73 -9.58 -18.23 4.74
N LEU A 74 -8.68 -17.25 4.68
CA LEU A 74 -8.85 -15.96 4.00
C LEU A 74 -8.13 -15.90 2.64
N THR A 75 -8.04 -17.04 1.95
CA THR A 75 -7.28 -17.15 0.70
C THR A 75 -7.78 -16.20 -0.37
N ASN A 76 -9.09 -16.03 -0.49
CA ASN A 76 -9.71 -15.13 -1.46
C ASN A 76 -9.43 -13.66 -1.14
N GLU A 77 -9.49 -13.28 0.14
CA GLU A 77 -9.26 -11.92 0.61
C GLU A 77 -7.79 -11.52 0.42
N ILE A 78 -6.88 -12.44 0.73
CA ILE A 78 -5.44 -12.25 0.49
C ILE A 78 -5.18 -12.12 -1.01
N GLU A 79 -5.74 -12.99 -1.84
CA GLU A 79 -5.61 -12.91 -3.30
C GLU A 79 -6.12 -11.57 -3.85
N PHE A 80 -7.23 -11.05 -3.32
CA PHE A 80 -7.77 -9.76 -3.72
C PHE A 80 -6.91 -8.58 -3.28
N TYR A 81 -6.39 -8.64 -2.05
CA TYR A 81 -5.49 -7.63 -1.54
C TYR A 81 -4.22 -7.55 -2.40
N GLU A 82 -3.60 -8.70 -2.70
CA GLU A 82 -2.41 -8.76 -3.56
C GLU A 82 -2.71 -8.26 -4.97
N PHE A 83 -3.88 -8.58 -5.53
CA PHE A 83 -4.31 -8.05 -6.82
C PHE A 83 -4.40 -6.51 -6.82
N CYS A 84 -5.05 -5.93 -5.80
CA CYS A 84 -5.15 -4.47 -5.65
C CYS A 84 -3.77 -3.82 -5.48
N LYS A 85 -2.90 -4.44 -4.68
CA LYS A 85 -1.53 -3.98 -4.43
C LYS A 85 -0.68 -4.02 -5.70
N GLN A 86 -0.73 -5.12 -6.46
CA GLN A 86 -0.06 -5.23 -7.75
C GLN A 86 -0.51 -4.14 -8.73
N ARG A 87 -1.83 -3.92 -8.83
CA ARG A 87 -2.39 -2.85 -9.67
C ARG A 87 -1.86 -1.47 -9.28
N LEU A 88 -1.81 -1.16 -7.98
CA LEU A 88 -1.27 0.11 -7.49
C LEU A 88 0.21 0.30 -7.90
N TYR A 89 1.05 -0.72 -7.74
CA TYR A 89 2.45 -0.64 -8.15
C TYR A 89 2.62 -0.48 -9.66
N LEU A 90 1.79 -1.16 -10.48
CA LEU A 90 1.80 -0.97 -11.92
C LEU A 90 1.43 0.47 -12.30
N GLN A 91 0.42 1.05 -11.65
CA GLN A 91 0.05 2.45 -11.84
C GLN A 91 1.20 3.38 -11.44
N TYR A 92 1.87 3.12 -10.32
CA TYR A 92 3.02 3.89 -9.87
C TYR A 92 4.21 3.79 -10.85
N ALA A 93 4.56 2.58 -11.28
CA ALA A 93 5.62 2.35 -12.24
C ALA A 93 5.35 3.06 -13.58
N ALA A 94 4.10 3.04 -14.06
CA ALA A 94 3.72 3.77 -15.27
C ALA A 94 3.93 5.30 -15.15
N LEU A 95 3.75 5.86 -13.95
CA LEU A 95 4.05 7.27 -13.68
C LEU A 95 5.56 7.53 -13.66
N SER A 96 6.35 6.60 -13.11
CA SER A 96 7.82 6.70 -13.05
C SER A 96 8.48 6.54 -14.41
N HIS A 97 8.02 5.62 -15.27
CA HIS A 97 8.57 5.47 -16.62
C HIS A 97 8.32 6.69 -17.54
N GLY A 98 7.41 7.60 -17.17
CA GLY A 98 7.17 8.88 -17.84
C GLY A 98 8.04 10.05 -17.35
N LYS A 99 8.73 9.91 -16.22
CA LYS A 99 9.64 10.92 -15.65
C LYS A 99 11.07 10.37 -15.62
N ARG A 100 12.06 11.11 -16.14
CA ARG A 100 13.46 10.69 -16.02
C ARG A 100 13.79 10.48 -14.54
N PHE A 101 14.29 9.29 -14.21
CA PHE A 101 14.73 8.87 -12.88
C PHE A 101 15.51 10.01 -12.20
N GLY A 102 15.02 10.48 -11.05
CA GLY A 102 15.81 11.27 -10.12
C GLY A 102 16.64 10.33 -9.26
N GLU A 103 17.82 10.80 -8.82
CA GLU A 103 18.84 10.01 -8.11
C GLU A 103 18.38 9.41 -6.75
N ASP A 104 17.14 9.66 -6.33
CA ASP A 104 16.59 9.24 -5.02
C ASP A 104 15.84 7.88 -5.06
N ASP A 105 15.63 7.29 -6.24
CA ASP A 105 14.78 6.10 -6.41
C ASP A 105 15.46 4.75 -6.08
N TYR A 106 16.77 4.74 -5.83
CA TYR A 106 17.53 3.51 -5.49
C TYR A 106 17.22 2.96 -4.09
N LEU A 107 16.40 3.66 -3.29
CA LEU A 107 15.92 3.25 -1.98
C LEU A 107 14.61 2.43 -2.02
N LEU A 108 14.04 2.17 -3.20
CA LEU A 108 12.70 1.60 -3.36
C LEU A 108 12.64 0.14 -3.81
N VAL A 109 13.78 -0.55 -3.91
CA VAL A 109 13.76 -2.02 -3.90
C VAL A 109 13.77 -2.42 -2.42
N PRO A 110 12.71 -3.02 -1.87
CA PRO A 110 12.85 -3.68 -0.58
C PRO A 110 13.94 -4.73 -0.78
N GLU A 111 15.09 -4.55 -0.13
CA GLU A 111 15.95 -5.69 0.11
C GLU A 111 15.06 -6.74 0.76
N GLN A 112 14.95 -7.92 0.15
CA GLN A 112 14.42 -9.09 0.84
C GLN A 112 15.41 -9.41 1.95
N GLN A 113 15.32 -8.68 3.05
CA GLN A 113 15.95 -9.05 4.29
C GLN A 113 15.10 -10.21 4.83
N ASN A 114 15.51 -11.42 4.47
CA ASN A 114 15.11 -12.65 5.13
C ASN A 114 15.64 -12.57 6.56
N ASP A 115 14.93 -11.87 7.44
CA ASP A 115 15.22 -11.85 8.86
C ASP A 115 14.35 -12.93 9.52
N TYR A 116 14.78 -14.19 9.35
CA TYR A 116 14.54 -15.20 10.35
C TYR A 116 15.42 -14.84 11.55
N ASN A 117 14.87 -14.08 12.50
CA ASN A 117 15.45 -14.05 13.84
C ASN A 117 14.66 -15.04 14.70
N GLU A 118 15.22 -16.26 14.77
CA GLU A 118 15.31 -17.01 16.02
C GLU A 118 15.76 -16.02 17.11
N ASP A 119 14.93 -15.80 18.13
CA ASP A 119 15.37 -15.79 19.53
C ASP A 119 14.24 -15.38 20.50
N TYR A 120 13.92 -16.35 21.36
CA TYR A 120 13.13 -16.38 22.62
C TYR A 120 11.64 -16.03 22.61
#